data_AF-A0A168I0V6-F1
#
_entry.id   AF-A0A168I0V6-F1
#
_cell.length_a   1.000
_cell.length_b   1.000
_cell.length_c   1.000
_cell.angle_alpha   90.00
_cell.angle_beta   90.00
_cell.angle_gamma   90.00
#
_symmetry.space_group_name_H-M   'P 1'
#
loop_
_entity.id
_entity.type
_entity.pdbx_description
1 polymer ?
#
loop_
_entity_poly.entity_id
_entity_poly.type
_entity_poly.pdbx_seq_one_letter_code
_entity_poly.pdbx_strand_id
1 'polypeptide(L)'
;METSKSELIQSSSSSRKKSISSNPKSLFHFNRGHLIRITPTQMMTDLVRVLEQLDIDILAKEQFQFHCRCSYPVWSKYLQDGHSNLSDKAHNNNQHADLHFLVMIYEARWAGGKMGIKVKDVDDGNFHTKQVLRNIYHAILSDINSIQKRSSLS
;
A
#
# COMPACT_ATOMS: atom_id res chain seq x y z
N MET A 1 37.17 -46.86 10.19
CA MET A 1 37.60 -45.86 11.19
C MET A 1 38.44 -44.84 10.44
N GLU A 2 37.98 -43.60 10.35
CA GLU A 2 38.81 -42.38 10.31
C GLU A 2 37.86 -41.17 10.28
N THR A 3 38.09 -40.24 11.20
CA THR A 3 37.24 -39.11 11.57
C THR A 3 37.81 -37.80 11.01
N SER A 4 36.97 -36.87 10.54
CA SER A 4 37.29 -35.43 10.44
C SER A 4 36.06 -34.65 9.95
N LYS A 5 35.72 -33.44 10.39
CA LYS A 5 36.05 -32.62 11.57
C LYS A 5 35.01 -31.49 11.47
N SER A 6 34.31 -31.18 12.56
CA SER A 6 33.30 -30.11 12.60
C SER A 6 33.89 -28.75 12.26
N GLU A 7 33.20 -27.96 11.42
CA GLU A 7 33.39 -26.51 11.37
C GLU A 7 32.20 -25.81 12.05
N LEU A 8 32.54 -25.15 13.16
CA LEU A 8 31.74 -24.22 13.93
C LEU A 8 31.32 -23.04 13.04
N ILE A 9 30.01 -22.79 12.93
CA ILE A 9 29.53 -21.48 12.48
C ILE A 9 29.60 -20.55 13.69
N GLN A 10 30.64 -19.71 13.73
CA GLN A 10 30.78 -18.64 14.72
C GLN A 10 29.73 -17.55 14.45
N SER A 11 28.85 -17.39 15.44
CA SER A 11 27.97 -16.26 15.62
C SER A 11 28.78 -14.97 15.78
N SER A 12 28.86 -14.14 14.73
CA SER A 12 29.28 -12.75 14.85
C SER A 12 28.05 -11.84 14.89
N SER A 13 27.66 -11.47 16.12
CA SER A 13 26.68 -10.44 16.43
C SER A 13 27.23 -9.05 16.05
N SER A 14 27.25 -8.76 14.75
CA SER A 14 27.48 -7.41 14.24
C SER A 14 26.19 -6.60 14.40
N SER A 15 26.20 -5.67 15.34
CA SER A 15 25.20 -4.62 15.53
C SER A 15 25.18 -3.67 14.32
N ARG A 16 24.55 -4.11 13.22
CA ARG A 16 24.34 -3.30 12.04
C ARG A 16 23.32 -2.20 12.37
N LYS A 17 23.81 -0.96 12.50
CA LYS A 17 23.01 0.25 12.29
C LYS A 17 22.22 0.04 10.99
N LYS A 18 20.88 -0.02 11.09
CA LYS A 18 19.99 -0.15 9.93
C LYS A 18 20.23 1.06 9.05
N SER A 19 21.00 0.90 7.98
CA SER A 19 21.09 1.92 6.94
C SER A 19 19.71 2.07 6.34
N ILE A 20 19.17 3.28 6.41
CA ILE A 20 17.93 3.64 5.73
C ILE A 20 18.27 3.61 4.24
N SER A 21 17.84 2.53 3.57
CA SER A 21 18.09 2.28 2.15
C SER A 21 17.54 3.43 1.31
N SER A 22 18.33 3.97 0.40
CA SER A 22 17.88 4.97 -0.58
C SER A 22 16.87 4.42 -1.59
N ASN A 23 16.71 3.09 -1.66
CA ASN A 23 15.79 2.40 -2.57
C ASN A 23 14.63 1.75 -1.80
N PRO A 24 13.43 1.66 -2.41
CA PRO A 24 12.28 1.03 -1.79
C PRO A 24 12.52 -0.46 -1.55
N LYS A 25 11.91 -1.01 -0.50
CA LYS A 25 12.07 -2.43 -0.14
C LYS A 25 11.57 -3.32 -1.28
N SER A 26 12.42 -4.22 -1.76
CA SER A 26 12.03 -5.24 -2.74
C SER A 26 11.15 -6.28 -2.05
N LEU A 27 9.90 -6.42 -2.48
CA LEU A 27 8.97 -7.40 -1.95
C LEU A 27 8.60 -8.42 -3.04
N PHE A 28 8.76 -9.71 -2.72
CA PHE A 28 8.21 -10.80 -3.50
C PHE A 28 6.74 -10.99 -3.09
N HIS A 29 5.80 -10.48 -3.90
CA HIS A 29 4.37 -10.80 -3.77
C HIS A 29 3.90 -11.41 -5.10
N PHE A 30 3.40 -12.64 -5.05
CA PHE A 30 2.82 -13.37 -6.19
C PHE A 30 1.39 -12.93 -6.54
N ASN A 31 0.83 -11.96 -5.81
CA ASN A 31 -0.35 -11.25 -6.29
C ASN A 31 0.09 -10.43 -7.49
N ARG A 32 -0.45 -10.75 -8.67
CA ARG A 32 -0.18 -10.15 -9.99
C ARG A 32 -0.54 -8.66 -10.01
N GLY A 33 0.09 -7.87 -9.15
CA GLY A 33 -0.12 -6.44 -9.04
C GLY A 33 0.28 -5.76 -10.33
N HIS A 34 -0.44 -4.70 -10.66
CA HIS A 34 -0.17 -3.86 -11.81
C HIS A 34 1.17 -3.14 -11.58
N LEU A 35 2.26 -3.76 -12.04
CA LEU A 35 3.60 -3.19 -11.96
C LEU A 35 3.80 -2.16 -13.06
N ILE A 36 4.31 -0.99 -12.68
CA ILE A 36 4.39 0.19 -13.55
C ILE A 36 5.86 0.55 -13.77
N ARG A 37 6.22 0.89 -15.01
CA ARG A 37 7.60 1.22 -15.39
C ARG A 37 7.85 2.73 -15.25
N ILE A 38 8.04 3.19 -14.01
CA ILE A 38 8.40 4.58 -13.68
C ILE A 38 9.43 4.63 -12.55
N THR A 39 10.05 5.79 -12.36
CA THR A 39 10.99 5.99 -11.24
C THR A 39 10.26 6.05 -9.90
N PRO A 40 10.92 5.70 -8.78
CA PRO A 40 10.33 5.82 -7.45
C PRO A 40 9.85 7.25 -7.15
N THR A 41 10.61 8.26 -7.56
CA THR A 41 10.24 9.67 -7.38
C THR A 41 8.97 10.02 -8.15
N GLN A 42 8.86 9.60 -9.41
CA GLN A 42 7.65 9.84 -10.19
C GLN A 42 6.44 9.13 -9.59
N MET A 43 6.61 7.87 -9.15
CA MET A 43 5.54 7.12 -8.47
C MET A 43 5.07 7.83 -7.20
N MET A 44 5.98 8.34 -6.37
CA MET A 44 5.61 9.10 -5.17
C MET A 44 4.83 10.37 -5.52
N THR A 45 5.25 11.10 -6.57
CA THR A 45 4.56 12.31 -7.03
C THR A 45 3.16 12.00 -7.57
N ASP A 46 3.03 10.98 -8.41
CA ASP A 46 1.75 10.56 -8.98
C ASP A 46 0.81 10.07 -7.87
N LEU A 47 1.35 9.35 -6.87
CA LEU A 47 0.57 8.86 -5.75
C LEU A 47 0.03 9.99 -4.87
N VAL A 48 0.79 11.07 -4.63
CA VAL A 48 0.27 12.26 -3.93
C VAL A 48 -0.94 12.84 -4.68
N ARG A 49 -0.79 13.05 -5.99
CA ARG A 49 -1.88 13.61 -6.83
C ARG A 49 -3.13 12.72 -6.79
N VAL A 50 -2.95 11.41 -6.85
CA VAL A 50 -4.07 10.45 -6.82
C VAL A 50 -4.75 10.43 -5.47
N LEU A 51 -3.99 10.45 -4.37
CA LEU A 51 -4.58 10.50 -3.02
C LEU A 51 -5.40 11.78 -2.81
N GLU A 52 -4.90 12.92 -3.27
CA GLU A 52 -5.63 14.19 -3.25
C GLU A 52 -6.91 14.14 -4.11
N GLN A 53 -6.85 13.55 -5.31
CA GLN A 53 -8.00 13.38 -6.20
C GLN A 53 -9.10 12.48 -5.63
N LEU A 54 -8.72 11.55 -4.77
CA LEU A 54 -9.64 10.63 -4.09
C LEU A 54 -10.16 11.19 -2.76
N ASP A 55 -9.86 12.45 -2.43
CA ASP A 55 -10.18 13.09 -1.14
C ASP A 55 -9.61 12.31 0.07
N ILE A 56 -8.40 11.76 -0.08
CA ILE A 56 -7.67 11.05 0.99
C ILE A 56 -6.59 11.95 1.56
N ASP A 57 -6.67 12.23 2.86
CA ASP A 57 -5.69 13.07 3.55
C ASP A 57 -4.35 12.32 3.73
N ILE A 58 -3.25 13.02 3.46
CA ILE A 58 -1.89 12.55 3.79
C ILE A 58 -1.49 13.14 5.13
N LEU A 59 -1.47 12.31 6.18
CA LEU A 59 -1.08 12.71 7.53
C LEU A 59 0.44 12.83 7.69
N ALA A 60 1.18 11.90 7.09
CA ALA A 60 2.63 11.89 7.12
C ALA A 60 3.20 11.29 5.84
N LYS A 61 4.31 11.87 5.38
CA LYS A 61 5.08 11.38 4.25
C LYS A 61 6.42 10.87 4.77
N GLU A 62 6.66 9.58 4.59
CA GLU A 62 7.95 8.97 4.86
C GLU A 62 8.59 8.48 3.56
N GLN A 63 9.79 7.92 3.67
CA GLN A 63 10.48 7.38 2.51
C GLN A 63 9.67 6.20 1.94
N PHE A 64 9.17 6.38 0.71
CA PHE A 64 8.40 5.37 -0.04
C PHE A 64 7.04 4.97 0.55
N GLN A 65 6.50 5.75 1.51
CA GLN A 65 5.19 5.48 2.07
C GLN A 65 4.49 6.75 2.56
N PHE A 66 3.16 6.66 2.62
CA PHE A 66 2.26 7.69 3.10
C PHE A 66 1.36 7.11 4.18
N HIS A 67 1.25 7.82 5.30
CA HIS A 67 0.21 7.59 6.29
C HIS A 67 -1.02 8.37 5.85
N CYS A 68 -2.11 7.66 5.61
CA CYS A 68 -3.33 8.21 5.05
C CYS A 68 -4.46 8.16 6.07
N ARG A 69 -5.36 9.13 5.96
CA ARG A 69 -6.65 9.16 6.62
C ARG A 69 -7.72 9.38 5.58
N CYS A 70 -8.72 8.53 5.57
CA CYS A 70 -9.89 8.70 4.73
C CYS A 70 -11.10 8.89 5.64
N SER A 71 -11.87 9.95 5.42
CA SER A 71 -13.05 10.24 6.25
C SER A 71 -14.23 9.34 5.86
N TYR A 72 -15.14 9.09 6.80
CA TYR A 72 -16.30 8.21 6.56
C TYR A 72 -17.09 8.50 5.28
N PRO A 73 -17.46 9.76 4.96
CA PRO A 73 -18.20 10.06 3.74
C PRO A 73 -17.44 9.70 2.46
N VAL A 74 -16.11 9.63 2.52
CA VAL A 74 -15.26 9.26 1.39
C VAL A 74 -15.10 7.74 1.32
N TRP A 75 -14.68 7.08 2.41
CA TRP A 75 -14.41 5.64 2.36
C TRP A 75 -15.68 4.78 2.26
N SER A 76 -16.83 5.27 2.72
CA SER A 76 -18.12 4.55 2.60
C SER A 76 -18.52 4.30 1.15
N LYS A 77 -18.10 5.15 0.20
CA LYS A 77 -18.31 4.96 -1.25
C LYS A 77 -17.67 3.69 -1.80
N TYR A 78 -16.71 3.12 -1.06
CA TYR A 78 -15.99 1.91 -1.43
C TYR A 78 -16.57 0.66 -0.78
N LEU A 79 -17.67 0.76 -0.02
CA LEU A 79 -18.48 -0.38 0.36
C LEU A 79 -19.24 -0.83 -0.89
N GLN A 80 -19.14 -2.11 -1.25
CA GLN A 80 -19.93 -2.63 -2.37
C GLN A 80 -21.38 -2.77 -1.93
N ASP A 81 -22.29 -2.00 -2.53
CA ASP A 81 -23.74 -2.21 -2.46
C ASP A 81 -24.09 -3.53 -3.13
N GLY A 82 -23.99 -4.62 -2.39
CA GLY A 82 -24.33 -5.97 -2.83
C GLY A 82 -24.99 -6.72 -1.71
N HIS A 83 -26.31 -6.53 -1.56
CA HIS A 83 -27.20 -7.19 -0.60
C HIS A 83 -27.27 -6.62 0.83
N SER A 84 -27.93 -5.48 1.01
CA SER A 84 -28.89 -5.36 2.11
C SER A 84 -30.00 -4.35 1.79
N ASN A 85 -31.08 -4.86 1.20
CA ASN A 85 -32.42 -4.41 1.56
C ASN A 85 -32.73 -4.89 2.99
N LEU A 86 -31.92 -4.50 3.99
CA LEU A 86 -32.33 -4.52 5.38
C LEU A 86 -32.47 -3.08 5.82
N SER A 87 -33.71 -2.65 5.78
CA SER A 87 -34.29 -1.90 6.88
C SER A 87 -33.65 -2.29 8.21
N ASP A 88 -32.78 -1.42 8.72
CA ASP A 88 -32.64 -1.22 10.15
C ASP A 88 -32.35 0.26 10.40
N LYS A 89 -33.46 1.00 10.45
CA LYS A 89 -33.58 2.13 11.37
C LYS A 89 -33.31 1.59 12.78
N ALA A 90 -32.05 1.61 13.21
CA ALA A 90 -31.61 1.83 14.60
C ALA A 90 -30.18 1.33 14.83
N HIS A 91 -29.18 2.20 14.66
CA HIS A 91 -28.28 2.54 15.77
C HIS A 91 -27.34 3.69 15.39
N ASN A 92 -27.60 4.84 16.02
CA ASN A 92 -26.71 5.98 16.23
C ASN A 92 -26.12 6.72 15.01
N ASN A 93 -26.68 7.90 14.77
CA ASN A 93 -25.94 9.06 14.30
C ASN A 93 -24.58 9.18 15.06
N ASN A 94 -23.48 9.38 14.32
CA ASN A 94 -22.19 9.95 14.75
C ASN A 94 -20.98 9.08 15.17
N GLN A 95 -20.83 7.79 14.80
CA GLN A 95 -19.59 7.06 15.16
C GLN A 95 -18.98 6.15 14.09
N HIS A 96 -19.06 6.51 12.81
CA HIS A 96 -18.12 5.90 11.85
C HIS A 96 -16.79 6.64 11.92
N ALA A 97 -15.77 5.96 12.45
CA ALA A 97 -14.43 6.51 12.58
C ALA A 97 -13.76 6.70 11.21
N ASP A 98 -12.78 7.61 11.17
CA ASP A 98 -11.91 7.78 10.02
C ASP A 98 -11.09 6.49 9.81
N LEU A 99 -10.87 6.14 8.54
CA LEU A 99 -10.07 5.00 8.16
C LEU A 99 -8.60 5.39 8.03
N HIS A 100 -7.74 4.79 8.86
CA HIS A 100 -6.30 5.00 8.83
C HIS A 100 -5.59 3.84 8.15
N PHE A 101 -4.72 4.14 7.19
CA PHE A 101 -3.98 3.13 6.44
C PHE A 101 -2.67 3.67 5.89
N LEU A 102 -1.81 2.76 5.47
CA LEU A 102 -0.54 3.03 4.82
C LEU A 102 -0.64 2.74 3.33
N VAL A 103 -0.16 3.67 2.52
CA VAL A 103 0.11 3.41 1.10
C VAL A 103 1.60 3.46 0.88
N MET A 104 2.16 2.36 0.38
CA MET A 104 3.61 2.19 0.24
C MET A 104 3.96 1.72 -1.16
N ILE A 105 5.11 2.17 -1.67
CA ILE A 105 5.63 1.77 -2.96
C ILE A 105 6.80 0.80 -2.79
N TYR A 106 6.93 -0.14 -3.71
CA TYR A 106 8.00 -1.12 -3.70
C TYR A 106 8.56 -1.34 -5.11
N GLU A 107 9.85 -1.67 -5.20
CA GLU A 107 10.46 -2.08 -6.47
C GLU A 107 10.41 -3.60 -6.59
N ALA A 108 9.77 -4.11 -7.64
CA ALA A 108 9.75 -5.52 -7.99
C ALA A 108 11.01 -5.86 -8.81
N ARG A 109 12.11 -6.15 -8.11
CA ARG A 109 13.40 -6.49 -8.76
C ARG A 109 13.30 -7.69 -9.69
N TRP A 110 12.44 -8.65 -9.35
CA TRP A 110 12.14 -9.83 -10.16
C TRP A 110 11.36 -9.52 -11.46
N ALA A 111 10.83 -8.32 -11.60
CA ALA A 111 10.07 -7.87 -12.78
C ALA A 111 10.79 -6.74 -13.53
N GLY A 112 12.13 -6.73 -13.50
CA GLY A 112 12.94 -5.73 -14.18
C GLY A 112 12.88 -4.35 -13.53
N GLY A 113 12.76 -4.30 -12.20
CA GLY A 113 12.78 -3.04 -11.43
C GLY A 113 11.52 -2.19 -11.57
N LYS A 114 10.39 -2.78 -11.98
CA LYS A 114 9.11 -2.07 -12.04
C LYS A 114 8.60 -1.74 -10.64
N MET A 115 7.85 -0.65 -10.54
CA MET A 115 7.27 -0.18 -9.28
C MET A 115 5.88 -0.79 -9.03
N GLY A 116 5.60 -1.12 -7.78
CA GLY A 116 4.30 -1.57 -7.31
C GLY A 116 3.82 -0.77 -6.11
N ILE A 117 2.53 -0.87 -5.81
CA ILE A 117 1.85 -0.19 -4.71
C ILE A 117 1.24 -1.24 -3.80
N LYS A 118 1.29 -0.98 -2.49
CA LYS A 118 0.64 -1.79 -1.48
C LYS A 118 -0.09 -0.88 -0.50
N VAL A 119 -1.35 -1.22 -0.25
CA VAL A 119 -2.18 -0.59 0.79
C VAL A 119 -2.22 -1.52 1.98
N LYS A 120 -1.95 -1.02 3.18
CA LYS A 120 -1.92 -1.79 4.42
C LYS A 120 -2.75 -1.08 5.48
N ASP A 121 -3.58 -1.83 6.18
CA ASP A 121 -4.25 -1.37 7.38
C ASP A 121 -3.23 -1.08 8.50
N VAL A 122 -3.48 -0.05 9.31
CA VAL A 122 -2.66 0.31 10.49
C VAL A 122 -3.13 -0.48 11.72
N ASP A 123 -4.43 -0.74 11.85
CA ASP A 123 -5.06 -1.22 13.08
C ASP A 123 -5.53 -2.70 12.98
N ASP A 124 -5.05 -3.43 11.98
CA ASP A 124 -5.48 -4.82 11.69
C ASP A 124 -7.02 -4.95 11.70
N GLY A 125 -7.69 -4.06 10.96
CA GLY A 125 -9.12 -3.88 10.96
C GLY A 125 -9.93 -5.11 10.55
N ASN A 126 -11.24 -4.99 10.78
CA ASN A 126 -12.21 -6.04 10.50
C ASN A 126 -12.30 -6.40 9.01
N PHE A 127 -13.06 -7.45 8.68
CA PHE A 127 -13.22 -7.91 7.30
C PHE A 127 -13.74 -6.81 6.35
N HIS A 128 -14.67 -5.96 6.81
CA HIS A 128 -15.20 -4.86 6.02
C HIS A 128 -14.14 -3.80 5.71
N THR A 129 -13.29 -3.45 6.69
CA THR A 129 -12.16 -2.55 6.48
C THR A 129 -11.21 -3.09 5.41
N LYS A 130 -10.91 -4.39 5.43
CA LYS A 130 -10.07 -5.03 4.41
C LYS A 130 -10.69 -4.95 3.01
N GLN A 131 -12.00 -5.11 2.90
CA GLN A 131 -12.71 -4.97 1.62
C GLN A 131 -12.66 -3.52 1.11
N VAL A 132 -12.90 -2.54 1.98
CA VAL A 132 -12.80 -1.11 1.65
C VAL A 132 -11.39 -0.76 1.17
N LEU A 133 -10.35 -1.17 1.91
CA LEU A 133 -8.95 -0.93 1.55
C LEU A 133 -8.57 -1.59 0.23
N ARG A 134 -9.11 -2.78 -0.07
CA ARG A 134 -8.93 -3.42 -1.36
C ARG A 134 -9.55 -2.60 -2.50
N ASN A 135 -10.73 -2.03 -2.30
CA ASN A 135 -11.40 -1.20 -3.29
C ASN A 135 -10.67 0.14 -3.50
N ILE A 136 -10.20 0.78 -2.42
CA ILE A 136 -9.34 1.95 -2.48
C ILE A 136 -8.05 1.65 -3.25
N TYR A 137 -7.41 0.50 -2.99
CA TYR A 137 -6.24 0.05 -3.74
C TYR A 137 -6.51 -0.02 -5.26
N HIS A 138 -7.65 -0.57 -5.66
CA HIS A 138 -8.03 -0.65 -7.07
C HIS A 138 -8.28 0.73 -7.69
N ALA A 139 -8.88 1.67 -6.94
CA ALA A 139 -9.08 3.04 -7.40
C ALA A 139 -7.73 3.76 -7.61
N ILE A 140 -6.83 3.71 -6.62
CA ILE A 140 -5.48 4.28 -6.72
C ILE A 140 -4.75 3.75 -7.98
N LEU A 141 -4.82 2.45 -8.20
CA LEU A 141 -4.20 1.84 -9.38
C LEU A 141 -4.83 2.29 -10.69
N SER A 142 -6.15 2.43 -10.74
CA SER A 142 -6.86 2.88 -11.94
C SER A 142 -6.39 4.28 -12.35
N ASP A 143 -6.29 5.19 -11.39
CA ASP A 143 -5.93 6.58 -11.65
C ASP A 143 -4.47 6.75 -12.00
N ILE A 144 -3.56 6.02 -11.33
CA ILE A 144 -2.14 6.01 -11.70
C ILE A 144 -1.95 5.47 -13.12
N ASN A 145 -2.61 4.38 -13.49
CA ASN A 145 -2.54 3.87 -14.86
C ASN A 145 -3.08 4.88 -15.88
N SER A 146 -4.10 5.65 -15.51
CA SER A 146 -4.67 6.70 -16.36
C SER A 146 -3.71 7.85 -16.56
N ILE A 147 -3.00 8.29 -15.52
CA ILE A 147 -1.92 9.29 -15.61
C ILE A 147 -0.82 8.80 -16.56
N GLN A 148 -0.37 7.56 -16.38
CA GLN A 148 0.71 6.99 -17.18
C GLN A 148 0.36 6.86 -18.67
N LYS A 149 -0.87 6.49 -18.99
CA LYS A 149 -1.35 6.47 -20.38
C LYS A 149 -1.34 7.87 -21.01
N ARG A 150 -1.76 8.91 -20.28
CA ARG A 150 -1.76 10.29 -20.78
C ARG A 150 -0.34 10.79 -21.05
N SER A 151 0.61 10.52 -20.14
CA SER A 151 2.01 10.92 -20.30
C SER A 151 2.73 10.21 -21.46
N SER A 152 2.24 9.05 -21.91
CA SER A 152 2.83 8.32 -23.05
C SER A 152 2.38 8.82 -24.43
N LEU A 153 1.39 9.70 -24.49
CA LEU A 153 0.82 10.25 -25.73
C LEU A 153 1.33 11.67 -26.05
N SER A 154 2.10 12.26 -25.15
CA SER A 154 2.68 13.61 -25.21
C SER A 154 4.18 13.53 -25.38
#